data_AF-A0A6G4V3J3-F1
#
_entry.id   AF-A0A6G4V3J3-F1
#
_cell.length_a   1.000
_cell.length_b   1.000
_cell.length_c   1.000
_cell.angle_alpha   90.00
_cell.angle_beta   90.00
_cell.angle_gamma   90.00
#
_symmetry.space_group_name_H-M   'P 1'
#
loop_
_entity.id
_entity.type
_entity.pdbx_description
1 polymer ?
#
loop_
_entity_poly.entity_id
_entity_poly.type
_entity_poly.pdbx_seq_one_letter_code
_entity_poly.pdbx_strand_id
1 'polypeptide(L)'
;GSGGGLDVGAPSVAKLLWGRWHQRLGELAMQVRGAEAAVGPADWSPSAPYELDTLQHLFLFSRADTVYGGSDEIQRTIIAERVLGLPREPKG
;
A
#
# COMPACT_ATOMS: atom_id res chain seq x y z
N GLY A 1 23.60 -19.43 15.09
CA GLY A 1 23.50 -18.67 13.85
C GLY A 1 22.03 -18.42 13.57
N SER A 2 21.57 -17.18 13.73
CA SER A 2 20.15 -16.81 13.64
C SER A 2 19.90 -15.53 12.82
N GLY A 3 20.93 -14.94 12.21
CA GLY A 3 20.82 -13.67 11.47
C GLY A 3 20.22 -13.78 10.07
N GLY A 4 20.22 -14.96 9.45
CA GLY A 4 19.85 -15.10 8.03
C GLY A 4 18.35 -14.98 7.72
N GLY A 5 17.47 -15.37 8.64
CA GLY A 5 16.02 -15.35 8.40
C GLY A 5 15.43 -13.93 8.37
N LEU A 6 15.94 -13.04 9.22
CA LEU A 6 15.50 -11.64 9.27
C LEU A 6 15.92 -10.86 8.02
N ASP A 7 17.11 -11.15 7.49
CA ASP A 7 17.63 -10.47 6.29
C ASP A 7 16.81 -10.81 5.03
N VAL A 8 16.36 -12.07 4.91
CA VAL A 8 15.47 -12.52 3.82
C VAL A 8 14.05 -11.95 3.94
N GLY A 9 13.55 -11.77 5.16
CA GLY A 9 12.20 -11.29 5.43
C GLY A 9 12.03 -9.78 5.47
N ALA A 10 13.12 -9.04 5.72
CA ALA A 10 13.08 -7.59 5.92
C ALA A 10 12.39 -6.83 4.77
N PRO A 11 12.61 -7.14 3.47
CA PRO A 11 11.90 -6.46 2.38
C PRO A 11 10.39 -6.70 2.41
N SER A 12 9.96 -7.94 2.71
CA SER A 12 8.53 -8.29 2.82
C SER A 12 7.86 -7.59 4.00
N VAL A 13 8.54 -7.52 5.14
CA VAL A 13 8.06 -6.79 6.32
C VAL A 13 7.96 -5.29 6.03
N ALA A 14 9.01 -4.72 5.43
CA ALA A 14 9.04 -3.31 5.06
C ALA A 14 7.90 -2.96 4.09
N LYS A 15 7.64 -3.78 3.08
CA LYS A 15 6.52 -3.59 2.16
C LYS A 15 5.17 -3.58 2.88
N LEU A 16 4.90 -4.57 3.72
CA LEU A 16 3.63 -4.66 4.45
C LEU A 16 3.41 -3.46 5.37
N LEU A 17 4.48 -2.94 5.98
CA LEU A 17 4.42 -1.73 6.80
C LEU A 17 4.18 -0.48 5.94
N TRP A 18 4.89 -0.38 4.80
CA TRP A 18 4.79 0.74 3.88
C TRP A 18 3.38 0.89 3.30
N GLY A 19 2.78 -0.19 2.78
CA GLY A 19 1.43 -0.14 2.21
C GLY A 19 0.39 0.35 3.22
N ARG A 20 0.42 -0.19 4.45
CA ARG A 20 -0.48 0.27 5.52
C ARG A 20 -0.22 1.71 5.95
N TRP A 21 1.04 2.12 6.01
CA TRP A 21 1.39 3.50 6.35
C TRP A 21 0.91 4.48 5.29
N HIS A 22 1.12 4.18 4.00
CA HIS A 22 0.65 4.97 2.88
C HIS A 22 -0.87 5.15 2.87
N GLN A 23 -1.62 4.06 3.08
CA GLN A 23 -3.08 4.11 3.16
C GLN A 23 -3.53 5.03 4.29
N ARG A 24 -2.97 4.85 5.50
CA ARG A 24 -3.29 5.70 6.66
C ARG A 24 -2.92 7.16 6.43
N LEU A 25 -1.81 7.44 5.75
CA LEU A 25 -1.42 8.81 5.42
C LEU A 25 -2.41 9.44 4.44
N GLY A 26 -2.82 8.71 3.39
CA GLY A 26 -3.84 9.17 2.45
C GLY A 26 -5.18 9.41 3.13
N GLU A 27 -5.63 8.47 3.97
CA GLU A 27 -6.87 8.59 4.75
C GLU A 27 -6.84 9.81 5.68
N LEU A 28 -5.74 10.01 6.41
CA LEU A 28 -5.56 11.16 7.28
C LEU A 28 -5.60 12.47 6.50
N ALA A 29 -4.95 12.53 5.33
CA ALA A 29 -4.99 13.71 4.48
C ALA A 29 -6.42 14.07 4.04
N MET A 30 -7.24 13.08 3.70
CA MET A 30 -8.65 13.31 3.36
C MET A 30 -9.47 13.74 4.59
N GLN A 31 -9.23 13.11 5.74
CA GLN A 31 -9.93 13.45 6.99
C GLN A 31 -9.65 14.90 7.44
N VAL A 32 -8.40 15.34 7.37
CA VAL A 32 -8.01 16.71 7.77
C VAL A 32 -8.65 17.76 6.85
N ARG A 33 -8.75 17.48 5.55
CA ARG A 33 -9.36 18.40 4.57
C ARG A 33 -10.89 18.36 4.59
N GLY A 34 -11.50 17.31 5.14
CA GLY A 34 -12.94 17.17 5.22
C GLY A 34 -13.60 17.12 3.85
N ALA A 35 -14.75 17.78 3.69
CA ALA A 35 -15.58 17.70 2.49
C ALA A 35 -14.87 18.20 1.22
N GLU A 36 -13.98 19.19 1.35
CA GLU A 36 -13.21 19.73 0.22
C GLU A 36 -12.23 18.69 -0.37
N ALA A 37 -11.90 17.64 0.37
CA ALA A 37 -11.08 16.55 -0.16
C ALA A 37 -11.77 15.76 -1.29
N ALA A 38 -13.10 15.83 -1.37
CA ALA A 38 -13.90 15.10 -2.35
C ALA A 38 -14.10 15.84 -3.67
N VAL A 39 -13.66 17.10 -3.78
CA VAL A 39 -13.77 17.91 -5.01
C VAL A 39 -12.41 18.06 -5.68
N GLY A 40 -12.38 18.10 -7.01
CA GLY A 40 -11.16 18.32 -7.76
C GLY A 40 -10.52 19.69 -7.44
N PRO A 41 -9.24 19.89 -7.76
CA PRO A 41 -8.52 21.13 -7.47
C PRO A 41 -9.02 22.35 -8.26
N ALA A 42 -9.80 22.13 -9.32
CA ALA A 42 -10.42 23.16 -10.13
C ALA A 42 -11.78 22.68 -10.67
N ASP A 43 -12.59 23.63 -11.13
CA ASP A 43 -13.87 23.33 -11.79
C ASP A 43 -13.63 22.59 -13.11
N TRP A 44 -14.45 21.57 -13.36
CA TRP A 44 -14.39 20.82 -14.60
C TRP A 44 -14.81 21.67 -15.81
N SER A 45 -14.09 21.54 -16.92
CA SER A 45 -14.53 22.00 -18.23
C SER A 45 -14.04 21.06 -19.34
N PRO A 46 -14.60 21.13 -20.57
CA PRO A 46 -14.10 20.33 -21.68
C PRO A 46 -12.60 20.54 -21.99
N SER A 47 -12.08 21.74 -21.71
CA SER A 47 -10.66 22.08 -21.89
C SER A 47 -9.81 21.86 -20.63
N ALA A 48 -10.43 21.54 -19.49
CA ALA A 48 -9.78 21.24 -18.22
C ALA A 48 -10.52 20.06 -17.55
N PRO A 49 -10.21 18.82 -17.97
CA PRO A 49 -10.90 17.63 -17.48
C PRO A 49 -10.56 17.34 -16.01
N TYR A 50 -11.14 16.26 -15.46
CA TYR A 50 -10.94 15.87 -14.07
C TYR A 50 -9.45 15.67 -13.73
N GLU A 51 -9.00 16.32 -12.66
CA GLU A 51 -7.66 16.20 -12.10
C GLU A 51 -7.71 15.80 -10.63
N LEU A 52 -6.58 15.28 -10.15
CA LEU A 52 -6.34 14.98 -8.74
C LEU A 52 -5.18 15.84 -8.26
N ASP A 53 -5.32 16.44 -7.09
CA ASP A 53 -4.14 16.94 -6.38
C ASP A 53 -3.30 15.79 -5.81
N THR A 54 -2.12 16.12 -5.28
CA THR A 54 -1.17 15.13 -4.77
C THR A 54 -1.73 14.29 -3.62
N LEU A 55 -2.57 14.87 -2.76
CA LEU A 55 -3.11 14.16 -1.60
C LEU A 55 -4.26 13.23 -2.01
N GLN A 56 -5.10 13.66 -2.95
CA GLN A 56 -6.13 12.81 -3.54
C GLN A 56 -5.50 11.66 -4.33
N HIS A 57 -4.45 11.95 -5.10
CA HIS A 57 -3.69 10.92 -5.81
C HIS A 57 -3.07 9.92 -4.83
N LEU A 58 -2.42 10.38 -3.75
CA LEU A 58 -1.87 9.51 -2.71
C LEU A 58 -2.96 8.60 -2.09
N PHE A 59 -4.11 9.17 -1.70
CA PHE A 59 -5.22 8.41 -1.13
C PHE A 59 -5.75 7.33 -2.06
N LEU A 60 -5.93 7.64 -3.35
CA LEU A 60 -6.44 6.68 -4.32
C LEU A 60 -5.38 5.64 -4.69
N PHE A 61 -4.14 6.07 -4.94
CA PHE A 61 -3.05 5.21 -5.39
C PHE A 61 -2.60 4.21 -4.32
N SER A 62 -2.55 4.62 -3.04
CA SER A 62 -2.12 3.76 -1.92
C SER A 62 -2.95 2.47 -1.76
N ARG A 63 -4.16 2.39 -2.34
CA ARG A 63 -4.94 1.14 -2.38
C ARG A 63 -4.30 0.06 -3.23
N ALA A 64 -3.54 0.45 -4.25
CA ALA A 64 -2.86 -0.49 -5.14
C ALA A 64 -1.61 -1.11 -4.48
N ASP A 65 -1.04 -0.49 -3.44
CA ASP A 65 0.21 -0.93 -2.78
C ASP A 65 0.13 -2.37 -2.24
N THR A 66 -1.06 -2.84 -1.89
CA THR A 66 -1.30 -4.21 -1.39
C THR A 66 -1.42 -5.25 -2.50
N VAL A 67 -1.44 -4.84 -3.76
CA VAL A 67 -1.69 -5.69 -4.92
C VAL A 67 -0.45 -5.78 -5.82
N TYR A 68 0.08 -4.66 -6.30
CA TYR A 68 1.18 -4.67 -7.27
C TYR A 68 2.52 -5.00 -6.61
N GLY A 69 3.48 -5.52 -7.39
CA GLY A 69 4.83 -5.83 -6.88
C GLY A 69 4.86 -6.97 -5.86
N GLY A 70 3.94 -7.93 -5.99
CA GLY A 70 3.74 -9.06 -5.09
C GLY A 70 2.80 -8.71 -3.94
N SER A 71 1.56 -9.22 -3.99
CA SER A 71 0.50 -8.83 -3.07
C SER A 71 0.85 -9.05 -1.60
N ASP A 72 0.10 -8.39 -0.74
CA ASP A 72 0.18 -8.53 0.70
C ASP A 72 0.10 -9.99 1.17
N GLU A 73 -0.72 -10.82 0.52
CA GLU A 73 -0.81 -12.26 0.74
C GLU A 73 0.51 -12.95 0.39
N ILE A 74 1.09 -12.66 -0.78
CA ILE A 74 2.38 -13.22 -1.20
C ILE A 74 3.48 -12.85 -0.21
N GLN A 75 3.51 -11.61 0.27
CA GLN A 75 4.51 -11.19 1.27
C GLN A 75 4.33 -11.93 2.59
N ARG A 76 3.08 -12.17 3.03
CA ARG A 76 2.79 -12.98 4.23
C ARG A 76 3.23 -14.43 4.04
N THR A 77 3.02 -15.04 2.88
CA THR A 77 3.51 -16.39 2.57
C THR A 77 5.03 -16.45 2.59
N ILE A 78 5.74 -15.44 2.06
CA ILE A 78 7.20 -15.35 2.12
C ILE A 78 7.68 -15.31 3.58
N ILE A 79 7.06 -14.48 4.42
CA ILE A 79 7.39 -14.41 5.86
C ILE A 79 7.12 -15.76 6.54
N ALA A 80 5.96 -16.37 6.28
CA ALA A 80 5.59 -17.66 6.84
C ALA A 80 6.61 -18.76 6.50
N GLU A 81 6.91 -18.96 5.22
CA GLU A 81 7.79 -20.05 4.78
C GLU A 81 9.27 -19.77 5.08
N ARG A 82 9.76 -18.55 4.82
CA ARG A 82 11.21 -18.26 4.82
C ARG A 82 11.74 -17.68 6.11
N VAL A 83 10.89 -16.99 6.89
CA VAL A 83 11.28 -16.39 8.17
C VAL A 83 10.84 -17.28 9.32
N LEU A 84 9.59 -17.74 9.28
CA LEU A 84 8.99 -18.52 10.38
C LEU A 84 9.12 -20.04 10.20
N GLY A 85 9.55 -20.52 9.03
CA GLY A 85 9.74 -21.96 8.76
C GLY A 85 8.44 -22.76 8.71
N LEU A 86 7.31 -22.10 8.44
CA LEU A 86 6.01 -22.77 8.32
C LEU A 86 5.97 -23.65 7.06
N PRO A 87 5.18 -24.75 7.07
CA PRO A 87 4.95 -25.56 5.88
C PRO A 87 4.43 -24.72 4.71
N ARG A 88 4.80 -25.11 3.49
CA ARG A 88 4.35 -24.41 2.29
C ARG A 88 2.85 -24.53 2.11
N GLU A 89 2.21 -23.46 1.66
CA GLU A 89 0.79 -23.52 1.30
C GLU A 89 0.56 -24.52 0.16
N PRO A 90 -0.51 -25.33 0.22
CA PRO A 90 -0.89 -26.20 -0.87
C PRO A 90 -1.15 -25.38 -2.13
N LYS A 91 -0.47 -25.72 -3.22
CA LYS A 91 -0.79 -25.16 -4.54
C LYS A 91 -1.94 -26.00 -5.11
N GLY A 92 -3.13 -25.39 -5.20
CA GLY A 92 -4.24 -25.94 -5.96
C GLY A 92 -3.94 -26.01 -7.45
#